data_AF-A0A969MGN9-F1
#
_entry.id   AF-A0A969MGN9-F1
#
_cell.length_a   1.000
_cell.length_b   1.000
_cell.length_c   1.000
_cell.angle_alpha   90.00
_cell.angle_beta   90.00
_cell.angle_gamma   90.00
#
_symmetry.space_group_name_H-M   'P 1'
#
loop_
_entity.id
_entity.type
_entity.pdbx_description
1 polymer ?
#
loop_
_entity_poly.entity_id
_entity_poly.type
_entity_poly.pdbx_seq_one_letter_code
_entity_poly.pdbx_strand_id
1 'polypeptide(L)'
;MSRPKPDILLDYTDKKTFKSEQVLKADAVYAVFYDGQPINLRTKHSMLDYPGPKYKKCSFQNPGHAFNLAEKLNKLFKTDKFKVAKLTSGEILDKE
;
A
#
# COMPACT_ATOMS: atom_id res chain seq x y z
N MET A 1 0.50 18.71 -14.74
CA MET A 1 0.29 17.80 -15.89
C MET A 1 -1.04 17.10 -15.72
N SER A 2 -1.85 17.03 -16.79
CA SER A 2 -3.12 16.28 -16.73
C SER A 2 -2.82 14.80 -16.49
N ARG A 3 -3.48 14.20 -15.50
CA ARG A 3 -3.30 12.77 -15.19
C ARG A 3 -3.88 11.96 -16.35
N PRO A 4 -3.17 10.95 -16.88
CA PRO A 4 -3.72 10.09 -17.92
C PRO A 4 -5.04 9.47 -17.45
N LYS A 5 -5.97 9.29 -18.37
CA LYS A 5 -7.27 8.66 -18.08
C LYS A 5 -7.01 7.24 -17.56
N PRO A 6 -7.59 6.84 -16.42
CA PRO A 6 -7.34 5.52 -15.86
C PRO A 6 -8.11 4.44 -16.65
N ASP A 7 -7.53 3.25 -16.74
CA ASP A 7 -8.22 2.07 -17.22
C ASP A 7 -9.14 1.53 -16.12
N ILE A 8 -10.45 1.56 -16.35
CA ILE A 8 -11.47 1.06 -15.42
C ILE A 8 -11.74 -0.40 -15.74
N LEU A 9 -11.58 -1.28 -14.75
CA LEU A 9 -11.85 -2.72 -14.86
C LEU A 9 -13.30 -3.06 -14.53
N LEU A 10 -13.83 -2.46 -13.47
CA LEU A 10 -15.20 -2.63 -13.01
C LEU A 10 -15.77 -1.29 -12.60
N ASP A 11 -17.05 -1.08 -12.88
CA ASP A 11 -17.80 0.10 -12.46
C ASP A 11 -19.15 -0.36 -11.92
N TYR A 12 -19.47 0.07 -10.71
CA TYR A 12 -20.75 -0.17 -10.08
C TYR A 12 -21.33 1.14 -9.57
N THR A 13 -22.51 1.50 -10.07
CA THR A 13 -23.27 2.66 -9.60
C THR A 13 -24.46 2.22 -8.76
N ASP A 14 -24.49 2.64 -7.50
CA ASP A 14 -25.67 2.47 -6.66
C ASP A 14 -26.78 3.43 -7.10
N LYS A 15 -27.93 2.88 -7.51
CA LYS A 15 -29.09 3.64 -8.00
C LYS A 15 -29.77 4.49 -6.93
N LYS A 16 -29.56 4.20 -5.64
CA LYS A 16 -30.16 4.94 -4.52
C LYS A 16 -29.31 6.11 -4.08
N THR A 17 -27.99 5.91 -3.98
CA THR A 17 -27.06 6.95 -3.52
C THR A 17 -26.37 7.68 -4.66
N PHE A 18 -26.50 7.20 -5.90
CA PHE A 18 -25.81 7.67 -7.11
C PHE A 18 -24.28 7.70 -6.96
N LYS A 19 -23.72 6.95 -6.00
CA LYS A 19 -22.27 6.78 -5.84
C LYS A 19 -21.79 5.68 -6.77
N SER A 20 -20.67 5.93 -7.45
CA SER A 20 -20.01 4.95 -8.31
C SER A 20 -18.72 4.46 -7.66
N GLU A 21 -18.57 3.15 -7.55
CA GLU A 21 -17.33 2.50 -7.15
C GLU A 21 -16.65 1.93 -8.38
N GLN A 22 -15.42 2.39 -8.64
CA GLN A 22 -14.63 1.98 -9.80
C GLN A 22 -13.38 1.25 -9.37
N VAL A 23 -13.16 0.08 -9.95
CA VAL A 23 -11.91 -0.67 -9.82
C VAL A 23 -11.00 -0.25 -10.95
N LEU A 24 -9.84 0.30 -10.61
CA LEU A 24 -8.87 0.81 -11.58
C LEU A 24 -7.71 -0.18 -11.75
N LYS A 25 -7.26 -0.35 -12.98
CA LYS A 25 -6.03 -1.08 -13.28
C LYS A 25 -4.82 -0.32 -12.73
N ALA A 26 -3.88 -1.04 -12.14
CA ALA A 26 -2.60 -0.51 -11.72
C ALA A 26 -1.47 -1.25 -12.45
N ASP A 27 -0.41 -0.54 -12.81
CA ASP A 27 0.72 -1.13 -13.55
C ASP A 27 1.56 -2.07 -12.68
N ALA A 28 1.66 -1.76 -11.39
CA ALA A 28 2.41 -2.53 -10.42
C ALA A 28 1.97 -2.19 -8.99
N VAL A 29 2.35 -3.05 -8.06
CA VAL A 29 2.30 -2.77 -6.62
C VAL A 29 3.71 -2.47 -6.15
N TYR A 30 3.89 -1.36 -5.44
CA TYR A 30 5.15 -0.94 -4.85
C TYR A 30 5.08 -1.18 -3.34
N ALA A 31 5.90 -2.08 -2.84
CA ALA A 31 5.90 -2.44 -1.42
C ALA A 31 7.25 -2.11 -0.78
N VAL A 32 7.21 -1.63 0.47
CA VAL A 32 8.43 -1.41 1.24
C VAL A 32 8.87 -2.72 1.87
N PHE A 33 10.13 -3.06 1.68
CA PHE A 33 10.80 -4.25 2.18
C PHE A 33 11.89 -3.82 3.15
N TYR A 34 12.18 -4.64 4.15
CA TYR A 34 13.34 -4.49 5.02
C TYR A 34 14.25 -5.69 4.82
N ASP A 35 15.50 -5.45 4.41
CA ASP A 35 16.51 -6.50 4.21
C ASP A 35 16.03 -7.64 3.29
N GLY A 36 15.32 -7.28 2.21
CA GLY A 36 14.78 -8.24 1.25
C GLY A 36 13.47 -8.94 1.68
N GLN A 37 12.91 -8.60 2.85
CA GLN A 37 11.67 -9.19 3.34
C GLN A 37 10.49 -8.20 3.30
N PRO A 38 9.28 -8.64 2.91
CA PRO A 38 8.09 -7.82 3.00
C PRO A 38 7.74 -7.52 4.47
N ILE A 39 7.29 -6.30 4.77
CA ILE A 39 7.00 -5.86 6.15
C ILE A 39 5.57 -5.39 6.33
N ASN A 40 5.10 -5.48 7.58
CA ASN A 40 3.93 -4.77 8.08
C ASN A 40 4.34 -3.82 9.20
N LEU A 41 3.67 -2.67 9.26
CA LEU A 41 3.91 -1.68 10.31
C LEU A 41 2.72 -1.66 11.26
N ARG A 42 3.01 -1.58 12.56
CA ARG A 42 2.02 -1.27 13.59
C ARG A 42 2.51 -0.11 14.43
N THR A 43 1.60 0.68 14.95
CA THR A 43 1.91 1.65 16.01
C THR A 43 1.33 1.13 17.30
N LYS A 44 2.20 0.97 18.31
CA LYS A 44 1.80 0.63 19.67
C LYS A 44 2.10 1.85 20.54
N HIS A 45 1.13 2.23 21.37
CA HIS A 45 1.37 3.21 22.42
C HIS A 45 1.75 2.43 23.69
N SER A 46 2.89 2.76 24.30
CA SER A 46 3.46 1.96 25.41
C SER A 46 2.62 1.99 26.68
N MET A 47 1.79 3.02 26.88
CA MET A 47 1.01 3.22 28.10
C MET A 47 -0.50 2.95 27.93
N LEU A 48 -1.00 2.81 26.70
CA LEU A 48 -2.43 2.66 26.40
C LEU A 48 -2.58 1.72 25.19
N ASP A 49 -3.21 0.56 25.37
CA ASP A 49 -3.40 -0.44 24.30
C ASP A 49 -4.74 -0.28 23.55
N TYR A 50 -5.38 0.90 23.63
CA TYR A 50 -6.71 1.17 23.07
C TYR A 50 -6.73 2.38 22.12
N PRO A 51 -7.45 2.32 20.97
CA PRO A 51 -8.07 1.15 20.35
C PRO A 51 -6.98 0.27 19.71
N GLY A 52 -7.20 -1.05 19.67
CA GLY A 52 -6.18 -2.06 19.39
C GLY A 52 -5.30 -1.84 18.14
N PRO A 53 -4.19 -2.58 18.02
CA PRO A 53 -3.13 -2.29 17.06
C PRO A 53 -3.63 -2.32 15.62
N LYS A 54 -3.76 -1.14 15.00
CA LYS A 54 -4.08 -1.01 13.58
C LYS A 54 -2.81 -1.10 12.74
N TYR A 55 -2.77 -2.07 11.83
CA TYR A 55 -1.69 -2.19 10.86
C TYR A 55 -1.77 -1.06 9.83
N LYS A 56 -0.60 -0.51 9.50
CA LYS A 56 -0.45 0.51 8.46
C LYS A 56 -0.14 -0.16 7.13
N LYS A 57 -0.70 0.41 6.07
CA LYS A 57 -0.46 -0.02 4.68
C LYS A 57 1.01 0.22 4.31
N CYS A 58 1.66 -0.83 3.79
CA CYS A 58 3.07 -0.81 3.36
C CYS A 58 3.25 -1.07 1.85
N SER A 59 2.15 -1.30 1.13
CA SER A 59 2.11 -1.48 -0.32
C SER A 59 1.28 -0.38 -0.97
N PHE A 60 1.67 0.11 -2.15
CA PHE A 60 1.08 1.27 -2.81
C PHE A 60 1.01 1.06 -4.31
N GLN A 61 0.03 1.66 -4.97
CA GLN A 61 -0.08 1.67 -6.43
C GLN A 61 0.80 2.76 -7.08
N ASN A 62 1.34 3.70 -6.28
CA ASN A 62 2.24 4.76 -6.74
C ASN A 62 3.61 4.62 -6.05
N PRO A 63 4.72 4.61 -6.81
CA PRO A 63 6.06 4.45 -6.25
C PRO A 63 6.45 5.56 -5.29
N GLY A 64 6.02 6.81 -5.53
CA GLY A 64 6.40 7.96 -4.70
C GLY A 64 5.96 7.79 -3.24
N HIS A 65 4.79 7.20 -2.99
CA HIS A 65 4.34 6.91 -1.63
C HIS A 65 5.19 5.82 -0.95
N ALA A 66 5.60 4.80 -1.71
CA ALA A 66 6.47 3.75 -1.18
C ALA A 66 7.87 4.29 -0.85
N PHE A 67 8.45 5.13 -1.72
CA PHE A 67 9.75 5.76 -1.48
C PHE A 67 9.71 6.72 -0.28
N ASN A 68 8.69 7.57 -0.18
CA ASN A 68 8.52 8.46 0.97
C ASN A 68 8.41 7.67 2.29
N LEU A 69 7.73 6.52 2.28
CA LEU A 69 7.67 5.64 3.44
C LEU A 69 9.04 5.02 3.76
N ALA A 70 9.72 4.47 2.76
CA ALA A 70 11.04 3.86 2.93
C ALA A 70 12.06 4.88 3.48
N GLU A 71 12.11 6.09 2.94
CA GLU A 71 12.98 7.16 3.43
C GLU A 71 12.66 7.55 4.88
N LYS A 72 11.37 7.66 5.22
CA LYS A 72 10.96 7.96 6.59
C LYS A 72 11.42 6.89 7.57
N LEU A 73 11.30 5.61 7.19
CA LEU A 73 11.75 4.49 8.02
C LEU A 73 13.28 4.42 8.12
N ASN A 74 13.98 4.61 7.02
CA ASN A 74 15.45 4.71 6.99
C ASN A 74 15.96 5.82 7.92
N LYS A 75 15.32 7.01 7.90
CA LYS A 75 15.62 8.11 8.84
C LYS A 75 15.31 7.75 10.29
N LEU A 76 14.18 7.12 10.55
CA LEU A 76 13.73 6.76 11.90
C LEU A 76 14.64 5.71 12.55
N PHE A 77 15.02 4.67 11.80
CA PHE A 77 15.82 3.55 12.29
C PHE A 77 17.32 3.68 11.99
N LYS A 78 17.75 4.80 11.39
CA LYS A 78 19.14 5.09 11.01
C LYS A 78 19.75 3.95 10.20
N THR A 79 19.03 3.53 9.16
CA THR A 79 19.42 2.42 8.27
C THR A 79 19.12 2.78 6.83
N ASP A 80 19.64 1.98 5.89
CA ASP A 80 19.39 2.02 4.45
C ASP A 80 18.74 0.72 3.94
N LYS A 81 18.37 -0.18 4.86
CA LYS A 81 17.80 -1.49 4.57
C LYS A 81 16.33 -1.45 4.16
N PHE A 82 15.61 -0.34 4.37
CA PHE A 82 14.28 -0.18 3.82
C PHE A 82 14.37 0.20 2.34
N LYS A 83 13.91 -0.71 1.47
CA LYS A 83 13.94 -0.57 0.01
C LYS A 83 12.54 -0.79 -0.57
N VAL A 84 12.28 -0.23 -1.75
CA VAL A 84 11.01 -0.42 -2.45
C VAL A 84 11.14 -1.53 -3.48
N ALA A 85 10.27 -2.54 -3.40
CA ALA A 85 10.13 -3.58 -4.41
C ALA A 85 8.97 -3.25 -5.35
N LYS A 86 9.20 -3.37 -6.66
CA LYS A 86 8.15 -3.31 -7.69
C LYS A 86 7.65 -4.73 -7.95
N LEU A 87 6.38 -4.97 -7.67
CA LEU A 87 5.69 -6.24 -7.86
C LEU A 87 4.74 -6.11 -9.05
N THR A 88 5.06 -6.80 -10.14
CA THR A 88 4.23 -6.83 -11.37
C THR A 88 3.44 -8.13 -11.51
N SER A 89 3.91 -9.19 -10.85
CA SER A 89 3.26 -10.50 -10.78
C SER A 89 3.41 -11.05 -9.37
N GLY A 90 2.53 -11.98 -9.03
CA GLY A 90 2.52 -12.68 -7.75
C GLY A 90 1.68 -13.94 -7.88
N GLU A 91 1.77 -14.80 -6.88
CA GLU A 91 0.99 -16.04 -6.84
C GLU A 91 -0.46 -15.73 -6.48
N ILE A 92 -1.38 -16.32 -7.23
CA ILE A 92 -2.80 -16.29 -6.90
C ILE A 92 -3.01 -17.41 -5.87
N LEU A 93 -3.36 -17.02 -4.65
CA LEU A 93 -3.66 -17.97 -3.58
C LEU A 93 -5.16 -18.14 -3.47
N ASP A 94 -5.63 -19.37 -3.61
CA ASP A 94 -7.00 -19.75 -3.26
C ASP A 94 -7.07 -20.03 -1.76
N LYS A 95 -8.19 -19.65 -1.16
CA LYS A 95 -8.43 -19.91 0.27
C LYS A 95 -8.84 -21.38 0.41
N GLU A 96 -8.03 -22.17 1.11
CA GLU A 96 -8.46 -23.50 1.60
C GLU A 96 -9.67 -23.38 2.55
#